data_AF-A0A7X1H1Z6-F1
#
_entry.id   AF-A0A7X1H1Z6-F1
#
_cell.length_a   1.000
_cell.length_b   1.000
_cell.length_c   1.000
_cell.angle_alpha   90.00
_cell.angle_beta   90.00
_cell.angle_gamma   90.00
#
_symmetry.space_group_name_H-M   'P 1'
#
loop_
_entity.id
_entity.type
_entity.pdbx_description
1 polymer ?
#
loop_
_entity_poly.entity_id
_entity_poly.type
_entity_poly.pdbx_seq_one_letter_code
_entity_poly.pdbx_strand_id
1 'polypeptide(L)'
;MDKKMKKSCNVTDLISPFIDGELSPKDNASVLQHLESCAICRKEYDALKSVDKLLCDIKPLEPSFDFAREFWKKVDTLEAKKSRWSILKNLSWGWRPALGAVAALLVIASGSVIYYRSAPTTLDPTGMLIAENITLYSDYEIINSLELLENWEEIITLEEI
;
A
#
# COMPACT_ATOMS: atom_id res chain seq x y z
N MET A 1 -5.56 -51.54 -47.74
CA MET A 1 -6.52 -50.42 -47.84
C MET A 1 -7.04 -50.19 -46.43
N ASP A 2 -6.81 -49.01 -45.87
CA ASP A 2 -7.70 -48.33 -44.91
C ASP A 2 -6.96 -47.12 -44.35
N LYS A 3 -7.07 -46.06 -45.15
CA LYS A 3 -6.63 -44.71 -44.84
C LYS A 3 -7.49 -44.22 -43.67
N LYS A 4 -7.03 -44.45 -42.43
CA LYS A 4 -7.66 -43.90 -41.22
C LYS A 4 -7.79 -42.40 -41.40
N MET A 5 -8.99 -41.94 -41.71
CA MET A 5 -9.40 -40.56 -41.59
C MET A 5 -9.08 -40.13 -40.16
N LYS A 6 -8.04 -39.31 -40.01
CA LYS A 6 -7.80 -38.51 -38.81
C LYS A 6 -8.99 -37.55 -38.66
N LYS A 7 -10.14 -38.02 -38.16
CA LYS A 7 -10.97 -37.13 -37.35
C LYS A 7 -10.08 -36.76 -36.18
N SER A 8 -9.74 -35.48 -36.05
CA SER A 8 -8.88 -34.99 -34.97
C SER A 8 -9.48 -35.47 -33.64
N CYS A 9 -8.89 -36.51 -33.07
CA CYS A 9 -9.20 -36.98 -31.73
C CYS A 9 -8.67 -35.90 -30.80
N ASN A 10 -9.54 -34.96 -30.42
CA ASN A 10 -9.19 -33.80 -29.60
C ASN A 10 -9.78 -33.91 -28.19
N VAL A 11 -10.27 -35.10 -27.81
CA VAL A 11 -10.90 -35.34 -26.50
C VAL A 11 -10.10 -36.28 -25.63
N THR A 12 -8.96 -36.81 -26.12
CA THR A 12 -8.08 -37.75 -25.42
C THR A 12 -7.73 -37.25 -24.02
N ASP A 13 -7.27 -36.01 -23.90
CA ASP A 13 -6.89 -35.38 -22.63
C ASP A 13 -8.10 -35.11 -21.71
N LEU A 14 -9.32 -35.13 -22.28
CA LEU A 14 -10.57 -34.94 -21.54
C LEU A 14 -11.15 -36.27 -21.06
N ILE A 15 -10.62 -37.43 -21.47
CA ILE A 15 -11.17 -38.74 -21.07
C ILE A 15 -10.95 -39.02 -19.57
N SER A 16 -9.76 -38.71 -19.02
CA SER A 16 -9.52 -38.92 -17.57
C SER A 16 -10.40 -38.01 -16.71
N PRO A 17 -10.41 -36.67 -16.92
CA PRO A 17 -11.30 -35.79 -16.15
C PRO A 17 -12.79 -36.11 -16.33
N PHE A 18 -13.17 -36.68 -17.49
CA PHE A 18 -14.52 -37.18 -17.74
C PHE A 18 -14.87 -38.37 -16.84
N ILE A 19 -13.95 -39.33 -16.65
CA ILE A 19 -14.13 -40.47 -15.74
C ILE A 19 -14.21 -39.99 -14.28
N ASP A 20 -13.36 -39.03 -13.91
CA ASP A 20 -13.29 -38.47 -12.56
C ASP A 20 -14.46 -37.51 -12.23
N GLY A 21 -15.26 -37.11 -13.23
CA GLY A 21 -16.40 -36.22 -13.07
C GLY A 21 -16.04 -34.74 -12.91
N GLU A 22 -14.84 -34.33 -13.34
CA GLU A 22 -14.30 -32.98 -13.16
C GLU A 22 -14.64 -32.00 -14.30
N LEU A 23 -15.25 -32.50 -15.38
CA LEU A 23 -15.55 -31.69 -16.57
C LEU A 23 -16.79 -30.81 -16.40
N SER A 24 -16.79 -29.68 -17.11
CA SER A 24 -17.97 -28.83 -17.26
C SER A 24 -19.10 -29.58 -18.01
N PRO A 25 -20.39 -29.21 -17.82
CA PRO A 25 -21.49 -29.84 -18.55
C PRO A 25 -21.33 -29.79 -20.08
N LYS A 26 -20.73 -28.72 -20.60
CA LYS A 26 -20.44 -28.53 -22.02
C LYS A 26 -19.39 -29.54 -22.52
N ASP A 27 -18.31 -29.70 -21.77
CA ASP A 27 -17.22 -30.60 -22.15
C ASP A 27 -17.64 -32.06 -21.99
N ASN A 28 -18.43 -32.39 -20.97
CA ASN A 28 -19.07 -33.70 -20.81
C ASN A 28 -19.88 -34.09 -22.06
N ALA A 29 -20.74 -33.20 -22.55
CA ALA A 29 -21.53 -33.46 -23.76
C ALA A 29 -20.65 -33.65 -25.00
N SER A 30 -19.59 -32.85 -25.14
CA SER A 30 -18.61 -32.95 -26.23
C SER A 30 -17.89 -34.31 -26.24
N VAL A 31 -17.42 -34.75 -25.06
CA VAL A 31 -16.77 -36.06 -24.90
C VAL A 31 -17.73 -37.20 -25.22
N LEU A 32 -18.95 -37.18 -24.69
CA LEU A 32 -19.98 -38.20 -24.97
C LEU A 32 -20.26 -38.32 -26.47
N GLN A 33 -20.51 -37.20 -27.15
CA GLN A 33 -20.73 -37.17 -28.59
C GLN A 33 -19.53 -37.71 -29.38
N HIS A 34 -18.31 -37.43 -28.92
CA HIS A 34 -17.10 -37.95 -29.56
C HIS A 34 -16.95 -39.47 -29.36
N LEU A 35 -17.23 -39.98 -28.16
CA LEU A 35 -17.19 -41.41 -27.84
C LEU A 35 -18.23 -42.22 -28.63
N GLU A 36 -19.33 -41.60 -29.08
CA GLU A 36 -20.30 -42.22 -29.99
C GLU A 36 -19.75 -42.43 -31.41
N SER A 37 -18.89 -41.53 -31.88
CA SER A 37 -18.44 -41.51 -33.28
C SER A 37 -16.99 -41.95 -33.49
N CYS A 38 -16.19 -42.08 -32.43
CA CYS A 38 -14.77 -42.42 -32.49
C CYS A 38 -14.44 -43.71 -31.74
N ALA A 39 -14.20 -44.79 -32.48
CA ALA A 39 -13.81 -46.09 -31.93
C ALA A 39 -12.44 -46.06 -31.21
N ILE A 40 -11.55 -45.13 -31.57
CA ILE A 40 -10.22 -45.01 -30.96
C ILE A 40 -10.36 -44.47 -29.53
N CYS A 41 -11.03 -43.32 -29.37
CA CYS A 41 -11.27 -42.73 -28.05
C CYS A 41 -12.18 -43.60 -27.18
N ARG A 42 -13.13 -44.34 -27.77
CA ARG A 42 -13.94 -45.32 -27.03
C ARG A 42 -13.08 -46.43 -26.42
N LYS A 43 -12.15 -46.99 -27.19
CA LYS A 43 -11.24 -48.04 -26.70
C LYS A 43 -10.36 -47.53 -25.55
N GLU A 44 -9.93 -46.28 -25.61
CA GLU A 44 -9.14 -45.65 -24.56
C GLU A 44 -9.96 -45.39 -23.29
N TYR A 45 -11.19 -44.87 -23.44
CA TYR A 45 -12.14 -44.74 -22.34
C TYR A 45 -12.40 -46.08 -21.64
N ASP A 46 -12.66 -47.15 -22.41
CA ASP A 46 -12.91 -48.48 -21.86
C ASP A 46 -11.67 -49.02 -21.12
N ALA A 47 -10.47 -48.78 -21.65
CA ALA A 47 -9.22 -49.18 -21.01
C ALA A 47 -9.02 -48.45 -19.66
N LEU A 48 -9.17 -47.13 -19.63
CA LEU A 48 -9.04 -46.33 -18.41
C LEU A 48 -10.11 -46.71 -17.37
N LYS A 49 -11.36 -46.86 -17.80
CA LYS A 49 -12.46 -47.27 -16.94
C LYS A 49 -12.29 -48.67 -16.36
N SER A 50 -11.63 -49.57 -17.09
CA SER A 50 -11.30 -50.90 -16.57
C SER A 50 -10.29 -50.83 -15.42
N VAL A 51 -9.31 -49.94 -15.50
CA VAL A 51 -8.32 -49.70 -14.43
C VAL A 51 -9.00 -49.07 -13.21
N ASP A 52 -9.82 -48.04 -13.43
CA ASP A 52 -10.59 -47.38 -12.36
C ASP A 52 -11.43 -48.39 -11.56
N LYS A 53 -12.16 -49.27 -12.27
CA LYS A 53 -12.95 -50.32 -11.64
C LYS A 53 -12.12 -51.28 -10.78
N LEU A 54 -10.93 -51.66 -11.23
CA LEU A 54 -10.02 -52.53 -10.46
C LEU A 54 -9.52 -51.85 -9.18
N LEU A 55 -9.37 -50.52 -9.20
CA LEU A 55 -8.97 -49.74 -8.03
C LEU A 55 -10.15 -49.54 -7.06
N CYS A 56 -11.38 -49.39 -7.55
CA CYS A 56 -12.57 -49.27 -6.70
C CYS A 56 -12.90 -50.54 -5.92
N ASP A 57 -12.49 -51.71 -6.39
CA ASP A 57 -12.71 -52.99 -5.70
C ASP A 57 -11.78 -53.18 -4.47
N ILE A 58 -10.87 -52.23 -4.21
CA ILE A 58 -10.00 -52.26 -3.04
C ILE A 58 -10.83 -51.96 -1.79
N LYS A 59 -10.70 -52.82 -0.77
CA LYS A 59 -11.38 -52.66 0.52
C LYS A 59 -11.10 -51.26 1.09
N PRO A 60 -12.13 -50.50 1.50
CA PRO A 60 -11.94 -49.22 2.15
C PRO A 60 -11.03 -49.37 3.38
N LEU A 61 -10.02 -48.52 3.48
CA LEU A 61 -9.17 -48.47 4.65
C LEU A 61 -9.97 -47.87 5.81
N GLU A 62 -10.24 -48.69 6.82
CA GLU A 62 -10.82 -48.18 8.07
C GLU A 62 -9.74 -47.41 8.83
N PRO A 63 -9.99 -46.14 9.17
CA PRO A 63 -9.04 -45.37 9.98
C PRO A 63 -8.93 -45.98 11.38
N SER A 64 -7.79 -45.77 12.05
CA SER A 64 -7.64 -46.18 13.45
C SER A 64 -8.63 -45.43 14.35
N PHE A 65 -8.99 -46.03 15.49
CA PHE A 65 -9.96 -45.47 16.43
C PHE A 65 -9.66 -44.01 16.83
N ASP A 66 -8.38 -43.66 17.01
CA ASP A 66 -7.96 -42.30 17.40
C ASP A 66 -7.71 -41.33 16.23
N PHE A 67 -7.82 -41.79 14.98
CA PHE A 67 -7.51 -40.97 13.80
C PHE A 67 -8.34 -39.69 13.76
N ALA A 68 -9.65 -39.78 14.00
CA ALA A 68 -10.54 -38.63 13.95
C ALA A 68 -10.15 -37.56 14.99
N ARG A 69 -9.80 -37.99 16.21
CA ARG A 69 -9.36 -37.08 17.28
C ARG A 69 -8.07 -36.36 16.89
N GLU A 70 -7.06 -37.10 16.45
CA GLU A 70 -5.77 -36.54 16.07
C GLU A 70 -5.86 -35.66 14.81
N PHE A 71 -6.74 -36.03 13.86
CA PHE A 71 -7.03 -35.23 12.68
C PHE A 71 -7.61 -33.86 13.06
N TRP A 72 -8.69 -33.83 13.84
CA TRP A 72 -9.34 -32.58 14.24
C TRP A 72 -8.43 -31.71 15.11
N LYS A 73 -7.67 -32.31 16.03
CA LYS A 73 -6.65 -31.60 16.81
C LYS A 73 -5.62 -30.92 15.91
N LYS A 74 -5.17 -31.57 14.82
CA LYS A 74 -4.25 -30.95 13.86
C LYS A 74 -4.93 -29.83 13.08
N VAL A 75 -6.14 -30.03 12.58
CA VAL A 75 -6.92 -28.98 11.88
C VAL A 75 -7.07 -27.73 12.75
N ASP A 76 -7.51 -27.90 13.99
CA ASP A 76 -7.69 -26.81 14.94
C ASP A 76 -6.38 -26.05 15.21
N THR A 77 -5.25 -26.76 15.32
CA THR A 77 -3.95 -26.10 15.53
C THR A 77 -3.53 -25.25 14.33
N LEU A 78 -3.88 -25.65 13.11
CA LEU A 78 -3.59 -24.89 11.89
C LEU A 78 -4.48 -23.66 11.78
N GLU A 79 -5.78 -23.80 12.09
CA GLU A 79 -6.72 -22.68 12.11
C GLU A 79 -6.36 -21.67 13.21
N ALA A 80 -5.97 -22.12 14.40
CA ALA A 80 -5.55 -21.26 15.48
C ALA A 80 -4.28 -20.45 15.13
N LYS A 81 -3.34 -21.03 14.37
CA LYS A 81 -2.15 -20.30 13.87
C LYS A 81 -2.54 -19.22 12.86
N LYS A 82 -3.43 -19.54 11.92
CA LYS A 82 -3.95 -18.59 10.92
C LYS A 82 -4.73 -17.45 11.58
N SER A 83 -5.56 -17.75 12.58
CA SER A 83 -6.31 -16.77 13.36
C SER A 83 -5.38 -15.81 14.09
N ARG A 84 -4.35 -16.31 14.79
CA ARG A 84 -3.34 -15.46 15.46
C ARG A 84 -2.63 -14.50 14.50
N TRP A 85 -2.21 -14.99 13.33
CA TRP A 85 -1.57 -14.15 12.31
C TRP A 85 -2.54 -13.14 11.68
N SER A 86 -3.81 -13.51 11.53
CA SER A 86 -4.88 -12.61 11.07
C SER A 86 -5.16 -11.49 12.08
N ILE A 87 -5.22 -11.81 13.38
CA ILE A 87 -5.42 -10.83 14.47
C ILE A 87 -4.24 -9.87 14.56
N LEU A 88 -3.00 -10.37 14.48
CA LEU A 88 -1.79 -9.53 14.44
C LEU A 88 -1.76 -8.61 13.19
N LYS A 89 -2.18 -9.12 12.04
CA LYS A 89 -2.25 -8.33 10.80
C LYS A 89 -3.32 -7.24 10.88
N ASN A 90 -4.45 -7.49 11.55
CA ASN A 90 -5.51 -6.49 11.75
C ASN A 90 -5.13 -5.43 12.80
N LEU A 91 -4.40 -5.83 13.85
CA LEU A 91 -3.95 -4.92 14.91
C LEU A 91 -2.91 -3.90 14.40
N SER A 92 -2.03 -4.33 13.48
CA SER A 92 -1.06 -3.43 12.83
C SER A 92 -1.70 -2.44 11.84
N TRP A 93 -2.99 -2.59 11.49
CA TRP A 93 -3.72 -1.59 10.68
C TRP A 93 -4.44 -0.55 11.56
N GLY A 94 -4.97 -0.95 12.72
CA GLY A 94 -5.76 -0.09 13.60
C GLY A 94 -4.96 1.00 14.34
N TRP A 95 -3.67 0.77 14.63
CA TRP A 95 -2.84 1.73 15.41
C TRP A 95 -2.00 2.67 14.54
N ARG A 96 -1.98 2.46 13.22
CA ARG A 96 -1.24 3.29 12.26
C ARG A 96 -1.65 4.77 12.25
N PRO A 97 -2.94 5.15 12.35
CA PRO A 97 -3.28 6.58 12.39
C PRO A 97 -3.05 7.23 13.76
N ALA A 98 -3.06 6.46 14.86
CA ALA A 98 -2.88 6.99 16.22
C ALA A 98 -1.40 7.31 16.55
N LEU A 99 -0.46 6.47 16.09
CA LEU A 99 0.98 6.71 16.29
C LEU A 99 1.52 7.88 15.46
N GLY A 100 0.97 8.12 14.26
CA GLY A 100 1.34 9.28 13.44
C GLY A 100 0.92 10.61 14.06
N ALA A 101 -0.26 10.68 14.66
CA ALA A 101 -0.77 11.90 15.30
C ALA A 101 0.06 12.31 16.54
N VAL A 102 0.48 11.35 17.36
CA VAL A 102 1.32 11.63 18.55
C VAL A 102 2.71 12.12 18.13
N ALA A 103 3.32 11.52 17.10
CA ALA A 103 4.61 11.98 16.58
C ALA A 103 4.53 13.41 16.00
N ALA A 104 3.46 13.74 15.26
CA ALA A 104 3.24 15.09 14.75
C ALA A 104 3.06 16.12 15.87
N LEU A 105 2.29 15.79 16.92
CA LEU A 105 2.13 16.68 18.07
C LEU A 105 3.43 16.90 18.84
N LEU A 106 4.28 15.88 18.98
CA LEU A 106 5.60 16.02 19.61
C LEU A 106 6.54 16.89 18.79
N VAL A 107 6.55 16.75 17.46
CA VAL A 107 7.35 17.61 16.57
C VAL A 107 6.86 19.05 16.65
N ILE A 108 5.55 19.30 16.59
CA ILE A 108 4.98 20.64 16.74
C ILE A 108 5.32 21.24 18.10
N ALA A 109 5.12 20.50 19.20
CA ALA A 109 5.42 20.97 20.54
C ALA A 109 6.92 21.26 20.71
N SER A 110 7.81 20.39 20.23
CA SER A 110 9.25 20.62 20.25
C SER A 110 9.66 21.83 19.40
N GLY A 111 9.05 22.00 18.22
CA GLY A 111 9.28 23.13 17.33
C GLY A 111 8.80 24.45 17.94
N SER A 112 7.62 24.46 18.57
CA SER A 112 7.12 25.61 19.33
C SER A 112 8.02 25.94 20.51
N VAL A 113 8.49 24.96 21.28
CA VAL A 113 9.43 25.19 22.39
C VAL A 113 10.74 25.76 21.88
N ILE A 114 11.29 25.20 20.80
CA ILE A 114 12.51 25.73 20.16
C ILE A 114 12.26 27.16 19.67
N TYR A 115 11.14 27.41 18.99
CA TYR A 115 10.75 28.73 18.49
C TYR A 115 10.64 29.77 19.62
N TYR A 116 9.97 29.44 20.74
CA TYR A 116 9.87 30.34 21.89
C TYR A 116 11.20 30.54 22.62
N ARG A 117 12.10 29.53 22.61
CA ARG A 117 13.45 29.68 23.16
C ARG A 117 14.39 30.46 22.23
N SER A 118 14.17 30.37 20.92
CA SER A 118 14.92 31.10 19.90
C SER A 118 14.33 32.46 19.58
N ALA A 119 13.09 32.75 20.02
CA ALA A 119 12.50 34.06 19.93
C ALA A 119 13.46 35.02 20.62
N PRO A 120 14.13 35.92 19.86
CA PRO A 120 15.15 36.78 20.42
C PRO A 120 14.43 37.75 21.36
N THR A 121 14.43 37.42 22.66
CA THR A 121 14.12 38.39 23.71
C THR A 121 15.39 39.19 23.98
N THR A 122 15.91 39.79 22.91
CA THR A 122 17.11 40.60 22.94
C THR A 122 16.70 41.97 22.48
N LEU A 123 16.40 42.85 23.45
CA LEU A 123 16.76 44.24 23.28
C LEU A 123 18.28 44.23 23.11
N ASP A 124 18.71 44.30 21.85
CA ASP A 124 20.11 44.40 21.48
C ASP A 124 20.71 45.63 22.20
N PRO A 125 21.86 45.51 22.90
CA PRO A 125 22.51 46.64 23.54
C PRO A 125 22.75 47.80 22.58
N THR A 126 23.02 47.49 21.30
CA THR A 126 23.17 48.50 20.24
C THR A 126 21.87 49.26 19.98
N GLY A 127 20.71 48.59 19.98
CA GLY A 127 19.40 49.21 19.89
C GLY A 127 19.05 50.10 21.09
N MET A 128 19.52 49.73 22.28
CA MET A 128 19.36 50.53 23.51
C MET A 128 20.27 51.77 23.53
N LEU A 129 21.51 51.64 23.04
CA LEU A 129 22.46 52.76 22.91
C LEU A 129 22.01 53.80 21.86
N ILE A 130 21.32 53.36 20.80
CA ILE A 130 20.71 54.28 19.82
C ILE A 130 19.59 55.11 20.49
N ALA A 131 18.81 54.52 21.38
CA ALA A 131 17.75 55.22 22.10
C ALA A 131 18.32 56.21 23.14
N GLU A 132 19.43 55.86 23.80
CA GLU A 132 20.11 56.76 24.75
C GLU A 132 20.74 57.98 24.06
N ASN A 133 21.26 57.82 22.83
CA ASN A 133 21.93 58.91 22.12
C ASN A 133 21.01 59.73 21.19
N ILE A 134 19.71 59.42 21.13
CA ILE A 134 18.74 60.19 20.35
C ILE A 134 18.56 61.60 20.92
N THR A 135 18.74 61.76 22.23
CA THR A 135 18.73 63.06 22.91
C THR A 135 19.95 63.91 22.57
N LEU A 136 21.11 63.30 22.23
CA LEU A 136 22.30 64.05 21.81
C LEU A 136 22.16 64.65 20.41
N TYR A 137 21.48 63.96 19.49
CA TYR A 137 21.16 64.50 18.16
C TYR A 137 20.00 65.50 18.16
N SER A 138 19.27 65.62 19.26
CA SER A 138 18.21 66.62 19.44
C SER A 138 18.76 68.02 19.72
N ASP A 139 20.06 68.12 20.04
CA ASP A 139 20.75 69.35 20.48
C ASP A 139 21.72 69.92 19.42
N TYR A 140 21.54 69.57 18.15
CA TYR A 140 22.21 70.32 17.10
C TYR A 140 21.46 71.65 16.88
N GLU A 141 22.04 72.72 17.43
CA GLU A 141 21.83 74.14 17.11
C GLU A 141 21.95 74.49 15.60
N ILE A 142 22.05 73.50 14.71
CA ILE A 142 22.06 73.68 13.24
C ILE A 142 20.74 74.30 12.73
N ILE A 143 19.67 74.30 13.52
CA ILE A 143 18.39 74.91 13.15
C ILE A 143 18.31 76.42 13.50
N ASN A 144 19.26 76.99 14.26
CA ASN A 144 19.27 78.44 14.54
C ASN A 144 20.01 79.29 13.49
N SER A 145 20.59 78.66 12.47
CA SER A 145 21.16 79.35 11.30
C SER A 145 20.23 79.32 10.08
N LEU A 146 18.96 78.93 10.25
CA LEU A 146 17.96 78.94 9.17
C LEU A 146 17.38 80.32 8.85
N GLU A 147 17.69 81.35 9.65
CA GLU A 147 17.40 82.75 9.29
C GLU A 147 18.41 83.31 8.27
N LEU A 148 19.58 82.65 8.11
CA LEU A 148 20.60 83.00 7.09
C LEU A 148 20.36 82.33 5.73
N LEU A 149 19.33 81.50 5.60
CA LEU A 149 18.89 80.86 4.35
C LEU A 149 17.45 81.27 3.99
N GLU A 150 16.96 82.42 4.49
CA GLU A 150 15.67 82.98 4.10
C GLU A 150 15.80 84.15 3.10
N ASN A 151 17.02 84.59 2.78
CA ASN A 151 17.26 85.66 1.80
C ASN A 151 17.80 85.14 0.44
N TRP A 152 17.27 84.00 -0.04
CA TRP A 152 17.64 83.40 -1.35
C TRP A 152 17.16 84.20 -2.57
N GLU A 153 16.45 85.30 -2.38
CA GLU A 153 15.90 86.12 -3.47
C GLU A 153 16.85 87.26 -3.89
N GLU A 154 17.89 87.57 -3.10
CA GLU A 154 18.84 88.67 -3.39
C GLU A 154 20.14 88.22 -4.09
N ILE A 155 20.50 86.93 -4.03
CA ILE A 155 21.69 86.38 -4.71
C ILE A 155 21.39 86.03 -6.18
N ILE A 156 20.13 85.71 -6.52
CA ILE A 156 19.73 85.36 -7.89
C ILE A 156 19.79 86.57 -8.85
N THR A 157 19.82 87.80 -8.33
CA THR A 157 19.82 89.03 -9.14
C THR A 157 21.19 89.67 -9.40
N LEU A 158 22.31 89.05 -8.98
CA LEU A 158 23.67 89.62 -9.13
C LEU A 158 24.62 88.85 -10.06
N GLU A 159 24.15 87.88 -10.84
CA GLU A 159 24.96 87.28 -11.92
C GLU A 159 24.20 87.29 -13.27
N GLU A 160 23.53 88.41 -13.54
CA GLU A 160 23.05 88.78 -14.88
C GLU A 160 23.70 90.09 -15.36
N ILE A 161 25.00 90.29 -15.08
CA ILE A 161 25.90 91.23 -15.79
C ILE A 161 27.24 90.56 -16.09
#